data_AF-A0A081DUC6-F1
#
_entry.id   AF-A0A081DUC6-F1
#
_cell.length_a   1.000
_cell.length_b   1.000
_cell.length_c   1.000
_cell.angle_alpha   90.00
_cell.angle_beta   90.00
_cell.angle_gamma   90.00
#
_symmetry.space_group_name_H-M   'P 1'
#
loop_
_entity.id
_entity.type
_entity.pdbx_description
1 polymer ?
#
loop_
_entity_poly.entity_id
_entity_poly.type
_entity_poly.pdbx_seq_one_letter_code
_entity_poly.pdbx_strand_id
1 'polypeptide(L)'
;IFLLLARCCQIHDHCYAQSRQHPACRFLVDNPYTKTYSYSCSGGSITCTDDKDECAAFICNCDRAAAICFARAPYNEEYRKLDTNKHCK
;
A
#
# COMPACT_ATOMS: atom_id res chain seq x y z
N ILE A 1 5.93 -20.12 -3.64
CA ILE A 1 4.59 -19.81 -4.17
C ILE A 1 3.59 -19.43 -3.04
N PHE A 2 3.66 -20.02 -1.84
CA PHE A 2 2.66 -19.80 -0.76
C PHE A 2 2.64 -18.44 -0.02
N LEU A 3 3.62 -17.54 -0.19
CA LEU A 3 3.68 -16.26 0.58
C LEU A 3 3.52 -14.99 -0.27
N LEU A 4 3.06 -15.10 -1.52
CA LEU A 4 2.99 -13.97 -2.45
C LEU A 4 2.15 -12.80 -1.90
N LEU A 5 1.02 -13.09 -1.25
CA LEU A 5 0.16 -12.07 -0.67
C LEU A 5 0.82 -11.34 0.50
N ALA A 6 1.51 -12.06 1.40
CA ALA A 6 2.24 -11.46 2.52
C ALA A 6 3.36 -10.52 2.04
N ARG A 7 4.03 -10.88 0.94
CA ARG A 7 5.07 -10.02 0.34
C ARG A 7 4.50 -8.71 -0.21
N CYS A 8 3.27 -8.72 -0.75
CA CYS A 8 2.59 -7.48 -1.17
C CYS A 8 2.43 -6.53 0.02
N CYS A 9 1.98 -7.04 1.18
CA CYS A 9 1.85 -6.25 2.41
C CYS A 9 3.20 -5.72 2.90
N GLN A 10 4.25 -6.54 2.91
CA GLN A 10 5.58 -6.10 3.32
C GLN A 10 6.10 -4.93 2.46
N ILE A 11 5.91 -5.00 1.14
CA ILE A 11 6.30 -3.92 0.22
C ILE A 11 5.46 -2.67 0.48
N HIS A 12 4.17 -2.83 0.74
CA HIS A 12 3.26 -1.73 1.07
C HIS A 12 3.66 -1.03 2.38
N ASP A 13 3.99 -1.78 3.43
CA ASP A 13 4.49 -1.25 4.70
C ASP A 13 5.80 -0.47 4.52
N HIS A 14 6.73 -0.98 3.71
CA HIS A 14 7.94 -0.26 3.35
C HIS A 14 7.62 1.03 2.57
N CYS A 15 6.67 0.99 1.64
CA CYS A 15 6.25 2.18 0.89
C CYS A 15 5.67 3.25 1.82
N TYR A 16 4.83 2.86 2.79
CA TYR A 16 4.33 3.78 3.82
C TYR A 16 5.43 4.29 4.76
N ALA A 17 6.46 3.48 5.06
CA ALA A 17 7.61 3.97 5.81
C ALA A 17 8.40 5.03 5.03
N GLN A 18 8.53 4.85 3.71
CA GLN A 18 9.16 5.83 2.83
C GLN A 18 8.32 7.09 2.68
N SER A 19 6.99 7.00 2.59
CA SER A 19 6.13 8.18 2.51
C SER A 19 6.26 9.07 3.76
N ARG A 20 6.36 8.48 4.96
CA ARG A 20 6.60 9.22 6.21
C ARG A 20 7.96 9.93 6.26
N GLN A 21 8.92 9.51 5.45
CA GLN A 21 10.24 10.14 5.33
C GLN A 21 10.34 11.06 4.11
N HIS A 22 9.31 11.10 3.26
CA HIS A 22 9.32 11.83 2.02
C HIS A 22 9.29 13.34 2.30
N PRO A 23 10.16 14.16 1.66
CA PRO A 23 10.24 15.60 1.95
C PRO A 23 8.96 16.36 1.64
N ALA A 24 8.16 15.86 0.70
CA ALA A 24 6.84 16.43 0.37
C ALA A 24 5.74 16.11 1.40
N CYS A 25 5.95 15.15 2.31
CA CYS A 25 4.99 14.75 3.31
C CYS A 25 5.29 15.43 4.66
N ARG A 26 4.34 16.22 5.18
CA ARG A 26 4.50 16.85 6.50
C ARG A 26 4.23 15.84 7.62
N PHE A 27 5.25 15.60 8.42
CA PHE A 27 5.28 14.62 9.52
C PHE A 27 4.07 14.64 10.47
N LEU A 28 3.42 15.79 10.68
CA LEU A 28 2.29 15.94 11.61
C LEU A 28 0.90 15.91 10.94
N VAL A 29 0.82 16.02 9.61
CA VAL A 29 -0.45 16.24 8.89
C VAL A 29 -0.67 15.21 7.79
N ASP A 30 0.41 14.81 7.12
CA ASP A 30 0.39 13.90 5.98
C ASP A 30 0.87 12.50 6.42
N ASN A 31 0.02 11.82 7.18
CA ASN A 31 0.20 10.41 7.50
C ASN A 31 -0.41 9.56 6.38
N PRO A 32 0.28 8.54 5.83
CA PRO A 32 -0.29 7.66 4.79
C PRO A 32 -1.63 7.02 5.16
N TYR A 33 -1.95 6.87 6.45
CA TYR A 33 -3.24 6.34 6.88
C TYR A 33 -4.41 7.35 6.83
N THR A 34 -4.12 8.65 6.80
CA THR A 34 -5.15 9.71 6.90
C THR A 34 -5.11 10.72 5.77
N LYS A 35 -4.03 10.76 5.00
CA LYS A 35 -3.88 11.64 3.84
C LYS A 35 -4.85 11.19 2.75
N THR A 36 -5.76 12.09 2.38
CA THR A 36 -6.65 11.88 1.24
C THR A 36 -5.91 12.13 -0.06
N TYR A 37 -6.19 11.32 -1.06
CA TYR A 37 -5.64 11.41 -2.41
C TYR A 37 -6.74 11.08 -3.43
N SER A 38 -6.56 11.53 -4.67
CA SER A 38 -7.48 11.34 -5.79
C SER A 38 -7.00 10.22 -6.70
N TYR A 39 -7.92 9.34 -7.07
CA TYR A 39 -7.67 8.28 -8.04
C TYR A 39 -8.92 8.01 -8.88
N SER A 40 -8.73 7.37 -10.03
CA SER A 40 -9.82 6.80 -10.82
C SER A 40 -9.62 5.29 -10.99
N CYS A 41 -10.72 4.57 -11.17
CA CYS A 41 -10.74 3.14 -11.46
C CYS A 41 -11.63 2.90 -12.67
N SER A 42 -11.08 2.30 -13.73
CA SER A 42 -11.80 1.94 -14.93
C SER A 42 -11.33 0.59 -15.45
N GLY A 43 -12.26 -0.36 -15.63
CA GLY A 43 -11.94 -1.70 -16.12
C GLY A 43 -10.92 -2.46 -15.25
N GLY A 44 -10.88 -2.20 -13.94
CA GLY A 44 -9.89 -2.79 -13.03
C GLY A 44 -8.50 -2.14 -13.11
N SER A 45 -8.31 -1.12 -13.96
CA SER A 45 -7.11 -0.28 -13.98
C SER A 45 -7.28 0.90 -13.04
N ILE A 46 -6.32 1.07 -12.13
CA ILE A 46 -6.25 2.18 -11.19
C ILE A 46 -5.29 3.23 -11.73
N THR A 47 -5.68 4.50 -11.68
CA THR A 47 -4.84 5.65 -12.04
C THR A 47 -4.86 6.67 -10.91
N CYS A 48 -3.68 7.00 -10.37
CA CYS A 48 -3.52 8.10 -9.41
C CYS A 48 -3.60 9.44 -10.15
N THR A 49 -4.45 10.34 -9.67
CA THR A 49 -4.76 11.61 -10.36
C THR A 49 -4.30 12.85 -9.60
N ASP A 50 -3.61 12.70 -8.46
CA ASP A 50 -2.97 13.82 -7.79
C ASP A 50 -1.67 14.17 -8.49
N ASP A 51 -1.72 15.22 -9.30
CA ASP A 51 -0.59 15.77 -10.04
C ASP A 51 0.09 16.93 -9.30
N LYS A 52 -0.61 17.57 -8.37
CA LYS A 52 -0.13 18.77 -7.64
C LYS A 52 0.35 18.52 -6.22
N ASP A 53 -0.12 17.47 -5.55
CA ASP A 53 0.31 17.09 -4.21
C ASP A 53 1.18 15.84 -4.30
N GLU A 54 2.49 16.03 -4.25
CA GLU A 54 3.47 14.96 -4.38
C GLU A 54 3.34 13.92 -3.26
N CYS A 55 2.96 14.32 -2.04
CA CYS A 55 2.74 13.37 -0.96
C CYS A 55 1.51 12.49 -1.23
N ALA A 56 0.40 13.12 -1.65
CA ALA A 56 -0.82 12.40 -2.03
C ALA A 56 -0.57 11.44 -3.21
N ALA A 57 0.18 11.89 -4.21
CA ALA A 57 0.59 11.08 -5.36
C ALA A 57 1.45 9.88 -4.95
N PHE A 58 2.40 10.09 -4.02
CA PHE A 58 3.27 9.03 -3.51
C PHE A 58 2.46 7.95 -2.79
N ILE A 59 1.59 8.35 -1.86
CA ILE A 59 0.75 7.44 -1.08
C ILE A 59 -0.23 6.69 -2.00
N CYS A 60 -0.88 7.39 -2.93
CA CYS A 60 -1.74 6.75 -3.93
C CYS A 60 -1.00 5.66 -4.72
N ASN A 61 0.26 5.90 -5.10
CA ASN A 61 1.05 4.91 -5.82
C ASN A 61 1.43 3.70 -4.95
N CYS A 62 1.66 3.88 -3.65
CA CYS A 62 1.81 2.77 -2.71
C CYS A 62 0.55 1.88 -2.72
N ASP A 63 -0.63 2.49 -2.59
CA ASP A 63 -1.90 1.76 -2.50
C ASP A 63 -2.29 1.12 -3.83
N ARG A 64 -2.06 1.82 -4.95
CA ARG A 64 -2.22 1.29 -6.30
C ARG A 64 -1.35 0.05 -6.53
N ALA A 65 -0.07 0.11 -6.16
CA ALA A 65 0.85 -1.01 -6.32
C ALA A 65 0.42 -2.21 -5.47
N ALA A 66 0.00 -1.97 -4.22
CA ALA A 66 -0.52 -3.01 -3.34
C ALA A 66 -1.78 -3.67 -3.91
N ALA A 67 -2.75 -2.88 -4.38
CA ALA A 67 -3.98 -3.39 -4.98
C ALA A 67 -3.72 -4.27 -6.22
N ILE A 68 -2.83 -3.84 -7.11
CA ILE A 68 -2.41 -4.64 -8.28
C ILE A 68 -1.70 -5.93 -7.84
N CYS A 69 -0.87 -5.85 -6.79
CA CYS A 69 -0.19 -7.03 -6.23
C CYS A 69 -1.18 -8.03 -5.65
N PHE A 70 -2.17 -7.56 -4.87
CA PHE A 70 -3.21 -8.40 -4.29
C PHE A 70 -4.07 -9.09 -5.35
N ALA A 71 -4.43 -8.39 -6.42
CA ALA A 71 -5.20 -8.96 -7.52
C ALA A 71 -4.48 -10.12 -8.25
N ARG A 72 -3.15 -10.16 -8.18
CA ARG A 72 -2.31 -11.19 -8.82
C ARG A 72 -1.89 -12.31 -7.85
N ALA A 73 -1.93 -12.05 -6.55
CA ALA A 73 -1.49 -13.00 -5.55
C ALA A 73 -2.63 -13.99 -5.21
N PRO A 74 -2.34 -15.30 -5.10
CA PRO A 74 -3.34 -16.25 -4.61
C PRO A 74 -3.66 -15.95 -3.15
N TYR A 75 -4.94 -16.05 -2.80
CA TYR A 75 -5.41 -15.96 -1.42
C TYR A 75 -5.42 -17.37 -0.79
N ASN A 76 -4.78 -17.51 0.36
CA ASN A 76 -4.87 -18.72 1.18
C ASN A 76 -5.58 -18.39 2.49
N GLU A 77 -6.74 -19.00 2.71
CA GLU A 77 -7.56 -18.77 3.90
C GLU A 77 -6.89 -19.28 5.20
N GLU A 78 -6.02 -20.29 5.12
CA GLU A 78 -5.29 -20.81 6.28
C GLU A 78 -4.34 -19.79 6.90
N TYR A 79 -3.90 -18.79 6.13
CA TYR A 79 -3.04 -17.70 6.62
C TYR A 79 -3.84 -16.49 7.12
N ARG A 80 -5.17 -16.53 7.03
CA ARG A 80 -6.02 -15.47 7.59
C ARG A 80 -5.92 -15.50 9.11
N LYS A 81 -5.55 -14.37 9.72
CA LYS A 81 -5.38 -14.23 11.18
C LYS A 81 -4.39 -15.25 11.76
N LEU A 82 -3.32 -15.55 11.02
CA LEU A 82 -2.21 -16.37 11.51
C LEU A 82 -1.64 -15.77 12.82
N ASP A 83 -1.30 -16.62 13.78
CA ASP A 83 -0.60 -16.21 15.00
C ASP A 83 0.81 -15.70 14.66
N THR A 84 0.97 -14.39 14.59
CA THR A 84 2.20 -13.72 14.20
C THR A 84 3.32 -13.93 15.21
N ASN A 85 3.01 -14.03 16.52
CA ASN A 85 4.01 -14.27 17.56
C ASN A 85 4.66 -15.66 17.44
N LYS A 86 3.89 -16.62 16.92
CA LYS A 86 4.36 -17.99 16.69
C LYS A 86 5.06 -18.15 15.35
N HIS A 87 4.56 -17.49 14.30
CA HIS A 87 4.93 -17.79 12.92
C HIS A 87 5.77 -16.71 12.20
N CYS A 88 5.93 -15.51 12.78
CA CYS A 88 6.64 -14.38 12.18
C CYS A 88 7.71 -13.81 13.13
N LYS A 89 8.63 -14.67 13.58
CA LYS A 89 9.77 -14.28 14.44
C LYS A 89 10.92 -13.68 13.66
#